data_AF-A0A6P2CVI5-F1
#
_entry.id   AF-A0A6P2CVI5-F1
#
_cell.length_a   1.000
_cell.length_b   1.000
_cell.length_c   1.000
_cell.angle_alpha   90.00
_cell.angle_beta   90.00
_cell.angle_gamma   90.00
#
_symmetry.space_group_name_H-M   'P 1'
#
loop_
_entity.id
_entity.type
_entity.pdbx_description
1 polymer ?
#
loop_
_entity_poly.entity_id
_entity_poly.type
_entity_poly.pdbx_seq_one_letter_code
_entity_poly.pdbx_strand_id
1 'polypeptide(L)'
;MTKADAIAALKKKPVAVTVGDVTVFVKPLTIAGKEQFAAWRQGNPNAGVVAPLLAASLCDDTGALLFAGPEEVADLDADLSDKVCNTILDINGMRAPDAPE
;
A
#
# COMPACT_ATOMS: atom_id res chain seq x y z
N MET A 1 3.95 -24.45 15.28
CA MET A 1 3.37 -23.15 14.88
C MET A 1 1.98 -23.04 15.48
N THR A 2 1.70 -21.97 16.20
CA THR A 2 0.35 -21.74 16.73
C THR A 2 -0.55 -21.09 15.67
N LYS A 3 -1.87 -21.16 15.85
CA LYS A 3 -2.83 -20.47 14.97
C LYS A 3 -2.59 -18.96 14.92
N ALA A 4 -2.11 -18.37 16.03
CA ALA A 4 -1.74 -16.96 16.11
C ALA A 4 -0.50 -16.65 15.26
N ASP A 5 0.52 -17.52 15.26
CA ASP A 5 1.70 -17.37 14.41
C ASP A 5 1.36 -17.48 12.92
N ALA A 6 0.45 -18.39 12.55
CA ALA A 6 -0.02 -18.53 11.18
C ALA A 6 -0.76 -17.28 10.71
N ILE A 7 -1.62 -16.70 11.55
CA ILE A 7 -2.33 -15.45 11.26
C ILE A 7 -1.34 -14.27 11.17
N ALA A 8 -0.36 -14.20 12.07
CA ALA A 8 0.68 -13.18 12.04
C ALA A 8 1.59 -13.32 10.80
N ALA A 9 1.87 -14.54 10.34
CA ALA A 9 2.60 -14.80 9.12
C ALA A 9 1.78 -14.45 7.86
N LEU A 10 0.47 -14.72 7.87
CA LEU A 10 -0.43 -14.31 6.80
C LEU A 10 -0.54 -12.78 6.69
N LYS A 11 -0.53 -12.06 7.82
CA LYS A 11 -0.45 -10.59 7.86
C LYS A 11 0.86 -10.01 7.29
N LYS A 12 1.90 -10.83 7.09
CA LYS A 12 3.19 -10.41 6.52
C LYS A 12 3.31 -10.73 5.02
N LYS A 13 2.38 -11.48 4.45
CA LYS A 13 2.42 -11.85 3.03
C LYS A 13 1.81 -10.75 2.15
N PRO A 14 2.27 -10.61 0.91
CA PRO A 14 1.60 -9.76 -0.07
C PRO A 14 0.14 -10.18 -0.24
N VAL A 15 -0.76 -9.20 -0.28
CA VAL A 15 -2.18 -9.37 -0.53
C VAL A 15 -2.43 -9.13 -2.01
N ALA A 16 -3.05 -10.09 -2.69
CA ALA A 16 -3.47 -9.92 -4.07
C ALA A 16 -4.70 -8.99 -4.14
N VAL A 17 -4.62 -7.96 -4.96
CA VAL A 17 -5.72 -7.03 -5.27
C VAL A 17 -6.02 -7.17 -6.76
N THR A 18 -7.28 -7.44 -7.08
CA THR A 18 -7.74 -7.58 -8.47
C THR A 18 -8.74 -6.48 -8.81
N VAL A 19 -8.51 -5.81 -9.94
CA VAL A 19 -9.36 -4.76 -10.50
C VAL A 19 -9.54 -5.04 -11.99
N GLY A 20 -10.77 -5.40 -12.38
CA GLY A 20 -11.03 -5.93 -13.72
C GLY A 20 -10.18 -7.17 -13.98
N ASP A 21 -9.41 -7.12 -15.07
CA ASP A 21 -8.52 -8.21 -15.51
C ASP A 21 -7.09 -8.09 -14.97
N VAL A 22 -6.79 -7.08 -14.14
CA VAL A 22 -5.46 -6.81 -13.60
C VAL A 22 -5.37 -7.28 -12.15
N THR A 23 -4.38 -8.13 -11.86
CA THR A 23 -4.02 -8.54 -10.50
C THR A 23 -2.67 -7.95 -10.11
N VAL A 24 -2.62 -7.26 -8.98
CA VAL A 24 -1.40 -6.71 -8.37
C VAL A 24 -1.23 -7.24 -6.95
N PHE A 25 -0.01 -7.20 -6.42
CA PHE A 25 0.25 -7.58 -5.03
C PHE A 25 0.61 -6.38 -4.19
N VAL A 26 0.11 -6.38 -2.97
CA VAL A 26 0.28 -5.29 -2.01
C VAL A 26 0.93 -5.87 -0.77
N LYS A 27 2.16 -5.48 -0.48
CA LYS A 27 2.79 -5.84 0.79
C LYS A 27 2.50 -4.79 1.87
N PRO A 28 2.35 -5.21 3.14
CA PRO A 28 2.29 -4.28 4.26
C PRO A 28 3.53 -3.39 4.31
N LEU A 29 3.37 -2.14 4.74
CA LEU A 29 4.51 -1.25 4.93
C LEU A 29 5.32 -1.73 6.13
N THR A 30 6.64 -1.78 5.96
CA THR A 30 7.56 -1.98 7.08
C THR A 30 7.54 -0.75 7.99
N ILE A 31 8.08 -0.88 9.22
CA ILE A 31 8.22 0.27 10.14
C ILE A 31 8.99 1.40 9.44
N ALA A 32 10.11 1.07 8.79
CA ALA A 32 10.89 2.02 8.01
C ALA A 32 10.08 2.68 6.88
N GLY A 33 9.24 1.90 6.16
CA GLY A 33 8.37 2.45 5.12
C GLY A 33 7.32 3.41 5.65
N LYS A 34 6.75 3.14 6.83
CA LYS A 34 5.81 4.04 7.52
C LYS A 34 6.48 5.34 7.95
N GLU A 35 7.69 5.27 8.48
CA GLU A 35 8.48 6.45 8.88
C GLU A 35 8.88 7.29 7.66
N GLN A 36 9.34 6.65 6.58
CA GLN A 36 9.64 7.32 5.31
C GLN A 36 8.41 8.04 4.75
N PHE A 37 7.25 7.37 4.76
CA PHE A 37 6.00 7.98 4.31
C PHE A 37 5.58 9.15 5.20
N ALA A 38 5.71 9.03 6.53
CA ALA A 38 5.40 10.11 7.46
C ALA A 38 6.32 11.34 7.25
N ALA A 39 7.62 11.11 7.05
CA ALA A 39 8.59 12.16 6.75
C ALA A 39 8.30 12.83 5.39
N TRP A 40 7.99 12.04 4.36
CA TRP A 40 7.59 12.56 3.06
C TRP A 40 6.35 13.44 3.16
N ARG A 41 5.33 13.02 3.92
CA ARG A 41 4.09 13.76 4.12
C ARG A 41 4.32 15.10 4.84
N GLN A 42 5.24 15.14 5.80
CA GLN A 42 5.64 16.40 6.46
C GLN A 42 6.33 17.35 5.48
N GLY A 43 7.15 16.84 4.56
CA GLY A 43 7.80 17.65 3.52
C GLY A 43 6.88 18.07 2.37
N ASN A 44 5.74 17.38 2.19
CA ASN A 44 4.84 17.58 1.06
C ASN A 44 3.37 17.71 1.52
N PRO A 45 3.02 18.75 2.31
CA PRO A 45 1.70 18.86 2.96
C PRO A 45 0.52 19.00 1.99
N ASN A 46 0.77 19.45 0.74
CA ASN A 46 -0.27 19.65 -0.29
C ASN A 46 -0.25 18.57 -1.39
N ALA A 47 0.64 17.58 -1.31
CA ALA A 47 0.76 16.54 -2.32
C ALA A 47 -0.20 15.36 -2.01
N GLY A 48 -0.78 14.79 -3.07
CA GLY A 48 -1.60 13.58 -2.96
C GLY A 48 -0.79 12.40 -2.41
N VAL A 49 -1.35 11.69 -1.43
CA VAL A 49 -0.66 10.58 -0.74
C VAL A 49 -0.63 9.27 -1.53
N VAL A 50 -1.41 9.20 -2.61
CA VAL A 50 -1.72 7.97 -3.35
C VAL A 50 -0.47 7.40 -4.03
N ALA A 51 0.22 8.18 -4.88
CA ALA A 51 1.41 7.74 -5.60
C ALA A 51 2.57 7.22 -4.71
N PRO A 52 2.98 7.90 -3.62
CA PRO A 52 4.03 7.39 -2.75
C PRO A 52 3.61 6.17 -1.92
N LEU A 53 2.34 6.06 -1.53
CA LEU A 53 1.82 4.84 -0.88
C LEU A 53 1.88 3.64 -1.83
N LEU A 54 1.43 3.83 -3.07
CA LEU A 54 1.47 2.83 -4.11
C LEU A 54 2.90 2.37 -4.38
N ALA A 55 3.85 3.28 -4.61
CA ALA A 55 5.25 2.92 -4.85
C ALA A 55 5.89 2.14 -3.69
N ALA A 56 5.49 2.44 -2.44
CA ALA A 56 6.05 1.78 -1.26
C ALA A 56 5.47 0.39 -0.97
N SER A 57 4.31 0.05 -1.54
CA SER A 57 3.56 -1.17 -1.20
C SER A 57 3.26 -2.09 -2.39
N LEU A 58 3.17 -1.57 -3.62
CA LEU A 58 2.96 -2.40 -4.81
C LEU A 58 4.19 -3.25 -5.08
N CYS A 59 3.97 -4.56 -5.14
CA CYS A 59 4.99 -5.55 -5.37
C CYS A 59 4.54 -6.62 -6.36
N ASP A 60 5.50 -7.39 -6.86
CA ASP A 60 5.22 -8.63 -7.57
C ASP A 60 4.85 -9.77 -6.59
N ASP A 61 4.65 -10.97 -7.13
CA ASP A 61 4.34 -12.19 -6.37
C ASP A 61 5.51 -12.66 -5.48
N THR A 62 6.72 -12.18 -5.75
CA THR A 62 7.93 -12.44 -4.95
C THR A 62 8.08 -11.45 -3.77
N GLY A 63 7.37 -10.33 -3.81
CA GLY A 63 7.43 -9.25 -2.82
C GLY A 63 8.42 -8.12 -3.17
N ALA A 64 9.02 -8.16 -4.35
CA ALA A 64 9.87 -7.08 -4.86
C ALA A 64 8.99 -5.90 -5.31
N LEU A 65 9.41 -4.66 -5.03
CA LEU A 65 8.63 -3.48 -5.40
C LEU A 65 8.56 -3.35 -6.92
N LEU A 66 7.37 -3.04 -7.44
CA LEU A 66 7.15 -2.84 -8.88
C LEU A 66 7.67 -1.48 -9.36
N PHE A 67 7.74 -0.50 -8.47
CA PHE A 67 8.13 0.88 -8.79
C PHE A 67 9.33 1.30 -7.93
N ALA A 68 10.25 2.06 -8.52
CA ALA A 68 11.38 2.64 -7.80
C ALA A 68 10.97 3.90 -6.99
N GLY A 69 9.88 4.56 -7.39
CA GLY A 69 9.40 5.78 -6.75
C GLY A 69 8.02 6.25 -7.22
N PRO A 70 7.47 7.30 -6.59
CA PRO A 70 6.13 7.81 -6.87
C PRO A 70 5.95 8.37 -8.28
N GLU A 71 7.04 8.75 -8.98
CA GLU A 71 6.94 9.27 -10.34
C GLU A 71 6.51 8.20 -11.36
N GLU A 72 6.85 6.93 -11.13
CA GLU A 72 6.49 5.83 -12.03
C GLU A 72 5.05 5.35 -11.87
N VAL A 73 4.38 5.80 -10.81
CA VAL A 73 2.98 5.47 -10.48
C VAL A 73 2.01 6.46 -11.14
N ALA A 74 2.50 7.55 -11.72
CA ALA A 74 1.65 8.60 -12.29
C ALA A 74 0.75 8.10 -13.45
N ASP A 75 1.16 7.04 -14.14
CA ASP A 75 0.44 6.44 -15.28
C ASP A 75 -0.48 5.27 -14.89
N LEU A 76 -0.60 4.96 -13.59
CA LEU A 76 -1.48 3.89 -13.13
C LEU A 76 -2.94 4.33 -13.26
N ASP A 77 -3.80 3.40 -13.67
CA ASP A 77 -5.25 3.61 -13.75
C ASP A 77 -5.81 4.14 -12.40
N ALA A 78 -6.72 5.11 -12.47
CA ALA A 78 -7.23 5.81 -11.29
C ALA A 78 -8.05 4.88 -10.37
N ASP A 79 -8.87 4.00 -10.94
CA ASP A 79 -9.69 3.06 -10.18
C ASP A 79 -8.79 1.99 -9.51
N LEU A 80 -7.78 1.52 -10.23
CA LEU A 80 -6.76 0.63 -9.68
C LEU A 80 -5.98 1.31 -8.55
N SER A 81 -5.53 2.54 -8.76
CA SER A 81 -4.79 3.34 -7.77
C SER A 81 -5.58 3.54 -6.48
N ASP A 82 -6.84 3.93 -6.58
CA ASP A 82 -7.71 4.15 -5.42
C ASP A 82 -7.99 2.85 -4.66
N LYS A 83 -8.28 1.76 -5.36
CA LYS A 83 -8.57 0.48 -4.72
C LYS A 83 -7.34 -0.12 -4.03
N VAL A 84 -6.18 0.00 -4.67
CA VAL A 84 -4.91 -0.44 -4.07
C VAL A 84 -4.54 0.44 -2.90
N CYS A 85 -4.65 1.77 -3.02
CA CYS A 85 -4.39 2.72 -1.94
C CYS A 85 -5.26 2.42 -0.70
N ASN A 86 -6.57 2.25 -0.90
CA ASN A 86 -7.49 1.88 0.18
C ASN A 86 -7.08 0.55 0.85
N THR A 87 -6.70 -0.45 0.05
CA THR A 87 -6.22 -1.73 0.57
C THR A 87 -4.94 -1.57 1.38
N ILE A 88 -3.99 -0.74 0.95
CA ILE A 88 -2.77 -0.42 1.70
C ILE A 88 -3.13 0.20 3.05
N LEU A 89 -4.04 1.18 3.06
CA LEU A 89 -4.48 1.85 4.28
C LEU A 89 -5.16 0.89 5.25
N ASP A 90 -6.01 -0.02 4.75
CA ASP A 90 -6.70 -1.05 5.56
C ASP A 90 -5.70 -2.02 6.18
N ILE A 91 -4.76 -2.56 5.39
CA ILE A 91 -3.74 -3.50 5.87
C ILE A 91 -2.84 -2.84 6.94
N ASN A 92 -2.52 -1.56 6.76
CA ASN A 92 -1.63 -0.84 7.66
C ASN A 92 -2.35 -0.22 8.87
N GLY A 93 -3.68 -0.28 8.94
CA GLY A 93 -4.48 0.36 9.98
C GLY A 93 -4.36 1.89 9.96
N MET A 94 -4.14 2.46 8.78
CA MET A 94 -3.88 3.89 8.56
C MET A 94 -5.07 4.63 7.98
N ARG A 95 -6.22 3.98 7.79
CA ARG A 95 -7.46 4.67 7.42
C ARG A 95 -7.74 5.74 8.47
N ALA A 96 -7.96 6.97 8.01
CA ALA A 96 -8.60 7.96 8.85
C ALA A 96 -9.95 7.36 9.29
N PRO A 97 -10.39 7.57 10.54
CA PRO A 97 -11.75 7.20 10.92
C PRO A 97 -12.69 7.85 9.91
N ASP A 98 -13.58 7.06 9.31
CA ASP A 98 -14.56 7.58 8.37
C ASP A 98 -15.21 8.82 9.00
N ALA A 99 -15.18 9.93 8.25
CA ALA A 99 -16.00 11.07 8.61
C ALA A 99 -17.46 10.55 8.61
N PRO A 100 -18.25 10.82 9.66
CA PRO A 100 -19.61 10.32 9.72
C PRO A 100 -20.36 10.77 8.46
N GLU A 101 -21.06 9.81 7.84
CA GLU A 101 -21.99 10.05 6.71
C GLU A 101 -23.00 11.16 7.02
#